data_AF-A0A967SU08-F1
#
_entry.id   AF-A0A967SU08-F1
#
_cell.length_a   1.000
_cell.length_b   1.000
_cell.length_c   1.000
_cell.angle_alpha   90.00
_cell.angle_beta   90.00
_cell.angle_gamma   90.00
#
_symmetry.space_group_name_H-M   'P 1'
#
loop_
_entity.id
_entity.type
_entity.pdbx_description
1 polymer ?
#
loop_
_entity_poly.entity_id
_entity_poly.type
_entity_poly.pdbx_seq_one_letter_code
_entity_poly.pdbx_strand_id
1 'polypeptide(L)'
;MTKQYPNIWWRNHDRELSLDTPVLTKPLSSLGRLGRIALKRFMYSQMAIRTGFMIAIGKEQPLVQFTVEKDPPSIYWVYRIKSSMIEGLREKLGIPSHFSLCPIRCLETDEPEYLLTVNAYRVSGLANGIRAEWSIFVRDHNDVPRYMVVDARSSQYSLDPVSIITKSSTVIHEKHNNRIQTQIGEEDIAFKSTIQLPTSSLPVTPSPEWVSANDYIYWGNGICDRTFYNAGLANSQIDRCSSDNYRIKDKSFWGQVVEPEPVHVLILNNALEFVISPWENVDKAPIRRPKK
;
A
#
# COMPACT_ATOMS: atom_id res chain seq x y z
N MET A 1 11.37 -10.22 59.29
CA MET A 1 11.67 -8.83 58.91
C MET A 1 10.58 -8.37 57.96
N THR A 2 9.55 -7.73 58.51
CA THR A 2 8.32 -7.38 57.80
C THR A 2 8.24 -5.86 57.80
N LYS A 3 8.46 -5.23 56.63
CA LYS A 3 8.42 -3.76 56.51
C LYS A 3 6.95 -3.31 56.43
N GLN A 4 6.49 -2.66 57.48
CA GLN A 4 5.23 -1.92 57.54
C GLN A 4 5.43 -0.58 56.77
N TYR A 5 4.61 -0.35 55.74
CA TYR A 5 4.52 0.98 55.10
C TYR A 5 3.41 1.80 55.77
N PRO A 6 3.59 3.11 55.97
CA PRO A 6 2.59 3.97 56.59
C PRO A 6 1.44 4.29 55.62
N ASN A 7 0.22 4.25 56.14
CA ASN A 7 -1.00 4.71 55.50
C ASN A 7 -0.91 6.21 55.19
N ILE A 8 -0.81 6.56 53.90
CA ILE A 8 -0.98 7.94 53.43
C ILE A 8 -2.46 8.16 53.17
N TRP A 9 -3.04 9.00 54.00
CA TRP A 9 -4.40 9.52 53.92
C TRP A 9 -4.58 10.34 52.64
N TRP A 10 -5.41 9.87 51.71
CA TRP A 10 -5.95 10.73 50.66
C TRP A 10 -7.08 11.58 51.26
N ARG A 11 -6.80 12.85 51.54
CA ARG A 11 -7.85 13.85 51.76
C ARG A 11 -8.57 14.05 50.43
N ASN A 12 -9.82 13.62 50.37
CA ASN A 12 -10.76 14.08 49.35
C ASN A 12 -10.86 15.61 49.43
N HIS A 13 -10.31 16.28 48.41
CA HIS A 13 -10.77 17.60 48.03
C HIS A 13 -11.86 17.40 46.99
N ASP A 14 -13.08 17.19 47.49
CA ASP A 14 -14.29 17.37 46.71
C ASP A 14 -14.40 18.87 46.37
N ARG A 15 -13.71 19.29 45.31
CA ARG A 15 -14.10 20.47 44.57
C ARG A 15 -15.20 20.02 43.62
N GLU A 16 -16.44 20.34 43.95
CA GLU A 16 -17.53 20.41 42.99
C GLU A 16 -17.08 21.28 41.80
N LEU A 17 -16.67 20.63 40.71
CA LEU A 17 -16.56 21.25 39.41
C LEU A 17 -17.99 21.52 38.94
N SER A 18 -18.46 22.75 39.13
CA SER A 18 -19.73 23.22 38.57
C SER A 18 -19.70 23.06 37.04
N LEU A 19 -20.37 22.03 36.55
CA LEU A 19 -20.44 21.64 35.13
C LEU A 19 -21.48 22.44 34.32
N ASP A 20 -21.86 23.65 34.75
CA ASP A 20 -22.94 24.43 34.13
C ASP A 20 -22.53 25.87 33.79
N THR A 21 -21.40 26.04 33.10
CA THR A 21 -21.27 27.24 32.25
C THR A 21 -21.40 26.81 30.80
N PRO A 22 -22.56 27.03 30.15
CA PRO A 22 -22.64 26.84 28.71
C PRO A 22 -21.62 27.78 28.07
N VAL A 23 -20.64 27.20 27.37
CA VAL A 23 -19.72 27.97 26.53
C VAL A 23 -20.60 28.63 25.46
N LEU A 24 -21.02 29.86 25.73
CA LEU A 24 -21.81 30.68 24.81
C LEU A 24 -20.94 30.94 23.58
N THR A 25 -21.11 30.12 22.55
CA THR A 25 -20.47 30.26 21.24
C THR A 25 -21.11 31.44 20.52
N LYS A 26 -20.72 32.66 20.90
CA LYS A 26 -21.13 33.85 20.15
C LYS A 26 -20.76 33.64 18.67
N PRO A 27 -21.72 33.79 17.74
CA PRO A 27 -21.44 33.60 16.32
C PRO A 27 -20.41 34.62 15.86
N LEU A 28 -19.57 34.21 14.92
CA LEU A 28 -18.53 35.06 14.37
C LEU A 28 -19.12 36.24 13.58
N SER A 29 -18.62 37.44 13.83
CA SER A 29 -18.93 38.59 12.98
C SER A 29 -18.35 38.38 11.58
N SER A 30 -18.97 39.01 10.58
CA SER A 30 -18.51 38.95 9.17
C SER A 30 -17.05 39.41 9.02
N LEU A 31 -16.66 40.49 9.70
CA LEU A 31 -15.29 41.00 9.71
C LEU A 31 -14.32 40.03 10.39
N GLY A 32 -14.72 39.45 11.53
CA GLY A 32 -13.93 38.44 12.23
C GLY A 32 -13.73 37.17 11.38
N ARG A 33 -14.74 36.79 10.59
CA ARG A 33 -14.65 35.68 9.62
C ARG A 33 -13.67 36.01 8.50
N LEU A 34 -13.73 37.20 7.90
CA LEU A 34 -12.82 37.64 6.84
C LEU A 34 -11.36 37.68 7.33
N GLY A 35 -11.10 38.28 8.49
CA GLY A 35 -9.76 38.34 9.09
C GLY A 35 -9.17 36.95 9.35
N ARG A 36 -9.99 36.01 9.86
CA ARG A 36 -9.55 34.62 10.07
C ARG A 36 -9.31 33.87 8.76
N ILE A 37 -10.08 34.13 7.71
CA ILE A 37 -9.83 33.54 6.38
C ILE A 37 -8.48 34.03 5.83
N ALA A 38 -8.21 35.33 5.91
CA ALA A 38 -6.95 35.91 5.46
C ALA A 38 -5.76 35.35 6.27
N LEU A 39 -5.86 35.36 7.60
CA LEU A 39 -4.83 34.83 8.49
C LEU A 39 -4.58 33.33 8.22
N LYS A 40 -5.65 32.52 8.11
CA LYS A 40 -5.55 31.10 7.77
C LYS A 40 -4.76 30.92 6.48
N ARG A 41 -5.18 31.58 5.39
CA ARG A 41 -4.52 31.45 4.07
C ARG A 41 -3.04 31.82 4.14
N PHE A 42 -2.72 32.94 4.79
CA PHE A 42 -1.34 33.38 4.96
C PHE A 42 -0.50 32.38 5.75
N MET A 43 -0.97 31.93 6.92
CA MET A 43 -0.23 30.99 7.76
C MET A 43 0.04 29.67 7.03
N TYR A 44 -0.98 29.05 6.43
CA TYR A 44 -0.82 27.78 5.74
C TYR A 44 -0.02 27.91 4.43
N SER A 45 -0.06 29.06 3.74
CA SER A 45 0.82 29.28 2.59
C SER A 45 2.29 29.38 2.99
N GLN A 46 2.59 30.06 4.11
CA GLN A 46 3.97 30.13 4.62
C GLN A 46 4.48 28.75 5.04
N MET A 47 3.63 27.93 5.65
CA MET A 47 3.97 26.53 5.97
C MET A 47 4.29 25.73 4.71
N ALA A 48 3.44 25.80 3.67
CA ALA A 48 3.66 25.08 2.41
C ALA A 48 4.95 25.53 1.69
N ILE A 49 5.21 26.84 1.62
CA ILE A 49 6.44 27.38 1.02
C ILE A 49 7.67 26.93 1.80
N ARG A 50 7.63 27.01 3.13
CA ARG A 50 8.72 26.54 3.99
C ARG A 50 8.99 25.05 3.75
N THR A 51 7.97 24.21 3.77
CA THR A 51 8.11 22.76 3.50
C THR A 51 8.70 22.53 2.11
N GLY A 52 8.19 23.20 1.07
CA GLY A 52 8.75 23.10 -0.28
C GLY A 52 10.22 23.50 -0.34
N PHE A 53 10.61 24.59 0.32
CA PHE A 53 12.02 25.00 0.42
C PHE A 53 12.87 23.98 1.18
N MET A 54 12.39 23.48 2.31
CA MET A 54 13.09 22.49 3.12
C MET A 54 13.30 21.17 2.37
N ILE A 55 12.31 20.74 1.58
CA ILE A 55 12.44 19.60 0.64
C ILE A 55 13.51 19.91 -0.41
N ALA A 56 13.46 21.08 -1.05
CA ALA A 56 14.39 21.46 -2.11
C ALA A 56 15.86 21.49 -1.64
N ILE A 57 16.12 21.80 -0.37
CA ILE A 57 17.48 21.76 0.21
C ILE A 57 17.80 20.44 0.95
N GLY A 58 16.94 19.42 0.82
CA GLY A 58 17.17 18.08 1.39
C GLY A 58 17.05 17.98 2.92
N LYS A 59 16.38 18.93 3.57
CA LYS A 59 16.16 18.91 5.04
C LYS A 59 14.84 18.25 5.46
N GLU A 60 13.90 18.09 4.53
CA GLU A 60 12.62 17.39 4.73
C GLU A 60 12.37 16.46 3.53
N GLN A 61 11.64 15.36 3.76
CA GLN A 61 11.20 14.46 2.69
C GLN A 61 9.81 14.88 2.15
N PRO A 62 9.53 14.71 0.85
CA PRO A 62 8.19 14.91 0.34
C PRO A 62 7.24 13.88 0.93
N LEU A 63 6.11 14.32 1.49
CA LEU A 63 5.03 13.43 1.94
C LEU A 63 3.83 13.63 1.05
N VAL A 64 3.35 12.55 0.46
CA VAL A 64 2.28 12.61 -0.53
C VAL A 64 1.15 11.67 -0.18
N GLN A 65 -0.09 12.15 -0.28
CA GLN A 65 -1.28 11.39 0.02
C GLN A 65 -1.89 10.78 -1.25
N PHE A 66 -2.36 9.54 -1.14
CA PHE A 66 -3.27 8.93 -2.11
C PHE A 66 -4.21 7.96 -1.43
N THR A 67 -5.30 7.65 -2.11
CA THR A 67 -6.33 6.74 -1.65
C THR A 67 -6.45 5.59 -2.63
N VAL A 68 -6.40 4.37 -2.13
CA VAL A 68 -6.90 3.20 -2.84
C VAL A 68 -8.40 3.14 -2.59
N GLU A 69 -9.18 3.31 -3.64
CA GLU A 69 -10.63 3.40 -3.55
C GLU A 69 -11.26 2.05 -3.26
N LYS A 70 -12.44 2.07 -2.64
CA LYS A 70 -13.21 0.85 -2.32
C LYS A 70 -14.01 0.28 -3.49
N ASP A 71 -14.21 1.06 -4.56
CA ASP A 71 -15.07 0.67 -5.68
C ASP A 71 -14.44 1.07 -7.04
N PRO A 72 -14.13 0.10 -7.93
CA PRO A 72 -14.17 -1.35 -7.67
C PRO A 72 -13.21 -1.74 -6.52
N PRO A 73 -13.51 -2.81 -5.77
CA PRO A 73 -12.66 -3.24 -4.66
C PRO A 73 -11.33 -3.75 -5.19
N SER A 74 -10.25 -3.47 -4.46
CA SER A 74 -8.92 -3.97 -4.80
C SER A 74 -8.89 -5.48 -4.75
N ILE A 75 -8.31 -6.10 -5.78
CA ILE A 75 -8.14 -7.56 -5.84
C ILE A 75 -6.67 -7.92 -5.80
N TYR A 76 -6.35 -8.95 -5.02
CA TYR A 76 -5.03 -9.58 -4.99
C TYR A 76 -5.15 -11.03 -5.45
N TRP A 77 -4.46 -11.38 -6.55
CA TRP A 77 -4.23 -12.75 -6.97
C TRP A 77 -2.85 -13.18 -6.47
N VAL A 78 -2.83 -14.08 -5.50
CA VAL A 78 -1.62 -14.53 -4.81
C VAL A 78 -1.25 -15.90 -5.34
N TYR A 79 -0.11 -16.00 -6.00
CA TYR A 79 0.37 -17.23 -6.61
C TYR A 79 1.63 -17.74 -5.94
N ARG A 80 1.79 -19.06 -5.94
CA ARG A 80 3.07 -19.69 -5.64
C ARG A 80 4.00 -19.54 -6.85
N ILE A 81 5.24 -19.13 -6.60
CA ILE A 81 6.30 -19.16 -7.62
C ILE A 81 6.69 -20.62 -7.85
N LYS A 82 6.83 -21.04 -9.11
CA LYS A 82 7.25 -22.41 -9.45
C LYS A 82 8.60 -22.72 -8.80
N SER A 83 8.74 -23.90 -8.20
CA SER A 83 9.98 -24.30 -7.53
C SER A 83 11.21 -24.24 -8.45
N SER A 84 11.03 -24.53 -9.74
CA SER A 84 12.09 -24.46 -10.77
C SER A 84 12.53 -23.04 -11.12
N MET A 85 11.74 -22.03 -10.74
CA MET A 85 12.01 -20.62 -11.03
C MET A 85 12.66 -19.90 -9.85
N ILE A 86 12.48 -20.38 -8.62
CA ILE A 86 12.97 -19.74 -7.38
C ILE A 86 14.46 -19.43 -7.51
N GLU A 87 15.25 -20.45 -7.83
CA GLU A 87 16.67 -20.27 -8.12
C GLU A 87 16.84 -19.60 -9.48
N GLY A 88 17.46 -18.43 -9.50
CA GLY A 88 17.67 -17.64 -10.71
C GLY A 88 16.62 -16.57 -10.99
N LEU A 89 15.47 -16.54 -10.28
CA LEU A 89 14.45 -15.49 -10.50
C LEU A 89 15.04 -14.10 -10.26
N ARG A 90 15.84 -13.96 -9.20
CA ARG A 90 16.50 -12.69 -8.84
C ARG A 90 17.36 -12.17 -9.99
N GLU A 91 18.21 -13.02 -10.55
CA GLU A 91 19.07 -12.70 -11.69
C GLU A 91 18.25 -12.38 -12.94
N LYS A 92 17.21 -13.19 -13.21
CA LYS A 92 16.32 -13.01 -14.36
C LYS A 92 15.60 -11.66 -14.33
N LEU A 93 15.22 -11.20 -13.13
CA LEU A 93 14.56 -9.91 -12.92
C LEU A 93 15.55 -8.76 -12.73
N GLY A 94 16.86 -9.03 -12.68
CA GLY A 94 17.88 -8.02 -12.47
C GLY A 94 17.87 -7.38 -11.08
N ILE A 95 17.28 -8.07 -10.09
CA ILE A 95 17.14 -7.57 -8.72
C ILE A 95 18.53 -7.41 -8.08
N PRO A 96 18.81 -6.28 -7.40
CA PRO A 96 20.10 -6.04 -6.76
C PRO A 96 20.52 -7.18 -5.82
N SER A 97 21.82 -7.52 -5.83
CA SER A 97 22.36 -8.69 -5.13
C SER A 97 22.29 -8.64 -3.61
N HIS A 98 22.00 -7.47 -3.03
CA HIS A 98 21.81 -7.33 -1.59
C HIS A 98 20.38 -7.66 -1.14
N PHE A 99 19.46 -7.93 -2.08
CA PHE A 99 18.17 -8.52 -1.81
C PHE A 99 18.23 -10.03 -2.05
N SER A 100 17.57 -10.78 -1.19
CA SER A 100 17.30 -12.21 -1.37
C SER A 100 15.80 -12.45 -1.46
N LEU A 101 15.36 -13.28 -2.40
CA LEU A 101 13.97 -13.73 -2.44
C LEU A 101 13.66 -14.48 -1.14
N CYS A 102 12.48 -14.28 -0.56
CA CYS A 102 12.11 -14.97 0.68
C CYS A 102 10.66 -15.45 0.69
N PRO A 103 10.39 -16.55 1.41
CA PRO A 103 9.03 -16.98 1.64
C PRO A 103 8.37 -16.11 2.71
N ILE A 104 7.06 -15.90 2.58
CA ILE A 104 6.24 -15.21 3.59
C ILE A 104 4.91 -15.91 3.76
N ARG A 105 4.25 -15.66 4.89
CA ARG A 105 2.83 -16.00 5.06
C ARG A 105 1.96 -14.92 4.44
N CYS A 106 1.00 -15.28 3.61
CA CYS A 106 0.02 -14.34 3.08
C CYS A 106 -1.07 -14.10 4.14
N LEU A 107 -1.77 -15.16 4.55
CA LEU A 107 -2.73 -15.15 5.65
C LEU A 107 -2.11 -15.65 6.94
N GLU A 108 -2.71 -15.32 8.09
CA GLU A 108 -2.21 -15.74 9.41
C GLU A 108 -2.12 -17.27 9.57
N THR A 109 -3.00 -18.00 8.89
CA THR A 109 -3.10 -19.46 8.91
C THR A 109 -2.21 -20.17 7.89
N ASP A 110 -1.51 -19.43 7.04
CA ASP A 110 -0.69 -20.03 5.98
C ASP A 110 0.66 -20.50 6.51
N GLU A 111 1.25 -21.46 5.81
CA GLU A 111 2.69 -21.72 5.89
C GLU A 111 3.45 -20.71 4.99
N PRO A 112 4.71 -20.36 5.34
CA PRO A 112 5.51 -19.45 4.51
C PRO A 112 5.81 -20.03 3.12
N GLU A 113 5.54 -19.26 2.07
CA GLU A 113 5.80 -19.68 0.68
C GLU A 113 6.44 -18.57 -0.16
N TYR A 114 7.12 -18.96 -1.24
CA TYR A 114 7.61 -18.01 -2.25
C TYR A 114 6.44 -17.55 -3.12
N LEU A 115 5.98 -16.34 -2.88
CA LEU A 115 4.77 -15.81 -3.49
C LEU A 115 5.07 -14.72 -4.51
N LEU A 116 4.28 -14.72 -5.59
CA LEU A 116 4.08 -13.58 -6.46
C LEU A 116 2.64 -13.11 -6.32
N THR A 117 2.46 -11.82 -6.12
CA THR A 117 1.14 -11.19 -6.01
C THR A 117 0.90 -10.31 -7.22
N VAL A 118 -0.26 -10.46 -7.83
CA VAL A 118 -0.80 -9.51 -8.81
C VAL A 118 -1.89 -8.76 -8.09
N ASN A 119 -1.82 -7.43 -8.06
CA ASN A 119 -2.92 -6.62 -7.56
C ASN A 119 -3.52 -5.77 -8.67
N ALA A 120 -4.80 -5.43 -8.54
CA ALA A 120 -5.45 -4.41 -9.38
C ALA A 120 -6.36 -3.57 -8.49
N TYR A 121 -6.24 -2.26 -8.62
CA TYR A 121 -6.94 -1.31 -7.76
C TYR A 121 -7.14 0.03 -8.44
N ARG A 122 -8.14 0.79 -7.97
CA ARG A 122 -8.32 2.19 -8.34
C ARG A 122 -7.62 3.09 -7.33
N VAL A 123 -6.90 4.08 -7.83
CA VAL A 123 -6.23 5.10 -7.01
C VAL A 123 -6.74 6.50 -7.35
N SER A 124 -6.81 7.36 -6.34
CA SER A 124 -7.00 8.80 -6.50
C SER A 124 -6.07 9.62 -5.59
N GLY A 125 -5.84 10.88 -5.97
CA GLY A 125 -4.90 11.79 -5.30
C GLY A 125 -3.71 12.11 -6.20
N LEU A 126 -2.49 11.74 -5.76
CA LEU A 126 -1.26 11.95 -6.54
C LEU A 126 -1.28 11.22 -7.89
N ALA A 127 -1.72 9.96 -7.86
CA ALA A 127 -1.99 9.16 -9.04
C ALA A 127 -3.51 9.02 -9.18
N ASN A 128 -3.99 8.94 -10.42
CA ASN A 128 -5.40 8.74 -10.71
C ASN A 128 -5.57 7.59 -11.70
N GLY A 129 -6.66 6.84 -11.57
CA GLY A 129 -7.03 5.76 -12.49
C GLY A 129 -6.83 4.36 -11.92
N ILE A 130 -6.71 3.37 -12.80
CA ILE A 130 -6.53 1.97 -12.43
C ILE A 130 -5.04 1.62 -12.50
N ARG A 131 -4.54 0.97 -11.46
CA ARG A 131 -3.18 0.45 -11.39
C ARG A 131 -3.21 -1.05 -11.20
N ALA A 132 -2.17 -1.70 -11.69
CA ALA A 132 -1.89 -3.10 -11.41
C ALA A 132 -0.40 -3.33 -11.25
N GLU A 133 -0.01 -4.08 -10.23
CA GLU A 133 1.38 -4.32 -9.87
C GLU A 133 1.62 -5.82 -9.67
N TRP A 134 2.74 -6.30 -10.19
CA TRP A 134 3.29 -7.61 -9.90
C TRP A 134 4.40 -7.45 -8.89
N SER A 135 4.27 -8.15 -7.77
CA SER A 135 5.19 -8.02 -6.66
C SER A 135 5.60 -9.36 -6.10
N ILE A 136 6.88 -9.45 -5.74
CA ILE A 136 7.47 -10.56 -5.01
C ILE A 136 7.93 -10.09 -3.63
N PHE A 137 8.42 -11.02 -2.81
CA PHE A 137 8.92 -10.72 -1.47
C PHE A 137 10.41 -10.95 -1.38
N VAL A 138 11.12 -9.95 -0.84
CA VAL A 138 12.57 -10.01 -0.64
C VAL A 138 12.96 -9.62 0.77
N ARG A 139 14.09 -10.11 1.28
CA ARG A 139 14.70 -9.55 2.49
C ARG A 139 15.57 -8.37 2.14
N ASP A 140 15.40 -7.29 2.91
CA ASP A 140 16.27 -6.13 2.85
C ASP A 140 17.57 -6.35 3.67
N HIS A 141 18.41 -5.31 3.75
CA HIS A 141 19.66 -5.33 4.50
C HIS A 141 19.49 -5.52 6.03
N ASN A 142 18.27 -5.34 6.56
CA ASN A 142 17.94 -5.60 7.95
C ASN A 142 17.29 -6.97 8.15
N ASP A 143 17.35 -7.82 7.13
CA ASP A 143 16.72 -9.15 7.11
C ASP A 143 15.19 -9.11 7.26
N VAL A 144 14.55 -7.97 6.94
CA VAL A 144 13.09 -7.83 7.02
C VAL A 144 12.46 -8.14 5.66
N PRO A 145 11.39 -8.97 5.60
CA PRO A 145 10.63 -9.18 4.38
C PRO A 145 9.97 -7.88 3.89
N ARG A 146 10.11 -7.59 2.60
CA ARG A 146 9.61 -6.38 1.94
C ARG A 146 8.91 -6.72 0.64
N TYR A 147 7.92 -5.90 0.30
CA TYR A 147 7.27 -5.91 -0.99
C TYR A 147 8.27 -5.41 -2.05
N MET A 148 8.42 -6.12 -3.17
CA MET A 148 9.18 -5.64 -4.32
C MET A 148 8.34 -5.69 -5.58
N VAL A 149 7.96 -4.53 -6.10
CA VAL A 149 7.27 -4.35 -7.37
C VAL A 149 8.26 -4.60 -8.51
N VAL A 150 7.95 -5.59 -9.33
CA VAL A 150 8.79 -6.07 -10.45
C VAL A 150 8.19 -5.76 -11.82
N ASP A 151 6.89 -5.47 -11.89
CA ASP A 151 6.22 -4.85 -13.04
C ASP A 151 5.02 -4.05 -12.52
N ALA A 152 4.75 -2.91 -13.16
CA ALA A 152 3.64 -2.05 -12.81
C ALA A 152 3.02 -1.47 -14.08
N ARG A 153 1.69 -1.41 -14.09
CA ARG A 153 0.90 -0.87 -15.19
C ARG A 153 -0.12 0.10 -14.64
N SER A 154 -0.40 1.15 -15.41
CA SER A 154 -1.37 2.17 -15.05
C SER A 154 -2.23 2.51 -16.28
N SER A 155 -3.52 2.75 -16.06
CA SER A 155 -4.45 3.23 -17.09
C SER A 155 -4.21 4.71 -17.44
N GLN A 156 -3.44 5.42 -16.64
CA GLN A 156 -3.05 6.82 -16.86
C GLN A 156 -1.52 6.96 -16.75
N TYR A 157 -1.00 8.12 -17.18
CA TYR A 157 0.38 8.47 -16.88
C TYR A 157 0.62 8.49 -15.38
N SER A 158 1.74 7.94 -14.94
CA SER A 158 2.14 7.94 -13.54
C SER A 158 3.64 8.18 -13.38
N LEU A 159 4.08 8.30 -12.13
CA LEU A 159 5.49 8.34 -11.78
C LEU A 159 5.83 7.07 -11.00
N ASP A 160 6.95 6.45 -11.34
CA ASP A 160 7.54 5.33 -10.63
C ASP A 160 9.08 5.44 -10.69
N PRO A 161 9.83 4.90 -9.72
CA PRO A 161 11.28 5.10 -9.66
C PRO A 161 12.05 4.35 -10.75
N VAL A 162 11.43 3.44 -11.50
CA VAL A 162 12.08 2.67 -12.56
C VAL A 162 12.00 3.44 -13.89
N SER A 163 10.82 3.91 -14.26
CA SER A 163 10.54 4.59 -15.53
C SER A 163 10.60 6.11 -15.43
N ILE A 164 10.55 6.66 -14.21
CA ILE A 164 10.32 8.08 -13.87
C ILE A 164 8.96 8.58 -14.36
N ILE A 165 8.64 8.41 -15.64
CA ILE A 165 7.33 8.65 -16.24
C ILE A 165 6.84 7.32 -16.83
N THR A 166 5.87 6.70 -16.17
CA THR A 166 5.16 5.54 -16.69
C THR A 166 4.13 6.01 -17.72
N LYS A 167 4.17 5.46 -18.93
CA LYS A 167 3.12 5.70 -19.93
C LYS A 167 1.85 4.95 -19.52
N SER A 168 0.69 5.52 -19.87
CA SER A 168 -0.58 4.80 -19.79
C SER A 168 -0.52 3.52 -20.63
N SER A 169 -1.15 2.47 -20.13
CA SER A 169 -1.27 1.16 -20.77
C SER A 169 -2.65 0.58 -20.51
N THR A 170 -2.98 -0.53 -21.17
CA THR A 170 -4.27 -1.19 -20.98
C THR A 170 -4.35 -1.83 -19.59
N VAL A 171 -5.05 -1.17 -18.67
CA VAL A 171 -5.44 -1.69 -17.36
C VAL A 171 -6.92 -1.38 -17.15
N ILE A 172 -7.75 -2.41 -17.24
CA ILE A 172 -9.19 -2.34 -17.03
C ILE A 172 -9.48 -3.10 -15.75
N HIS A 173 -10.16 -2.46 -14.81
CA HIS A 173 -10.62 -3.07 -13.58
C HIS A 173 -11.95 -2.44 -13.23
N GLU A 174 -13.02 -3.21 -13.38
CA GLU A 174 -14.39 -2.72 -13.29
C GLU A 174 -15.28 -3.69 -12.54
N LYS A 175 -16.23 -3.13 -11.79
CA LYS A 175 -17.29 -3.88 -11.12
C LYS A 175 -18.61 -3.58 -11.82
N HIS A 176 -19.24 -4.63 -12.34
CA HIS A 176 -20.57 -4.60 -12.94
C HIS A 176 -21.49 -5.50 -12.12
N ASN A 177 -22.40 -4.89 -11.35
CA ASN A 177 -23.25 -5.60 -10.39
C ASN A 177 -22.41 -6.42 -9.39
N ASN A 178 -22.55 -7.73 -9.44
CA ASN A 178 -21.88 -8.68 -8.58
C ASN A 178 -20.67 -9.35 -9.28
N ARG A 179 -20.16 -8.74 -10.36
CA ARG A 179 -19.04 -9.30 -11.14
C ARG A 179 -17.92 -8.27 -11.27
N ILE A 180 -16.69 -8.68 -11.01
CA ILE A 180 -15.49 -7.88 -11.25
C ILE A 180 -14.77 -8.44 -12.46
N GLN A 181 -14.37 -7.57 -13.38
CA GLN A 181 -13.58 -7.92 -14.55
C GLN A 181 -12.29 -7.15 -14.52
N THR A 182 -11.19 -7.87 -14.72
CA THR A 182 -9.85 -7.30 -14.78
C THR A 182 -9.15 -7.74 -16.05
N GLN A 183 -8.55 -6.79 -16.75
CA GLN A 183 -7.62 -7.05 -17.84
C GLN A 183 -6.38 -6.17 -17.63
N ILE A 184 -5.21 -6.79 -17.69
CA ILE A 184 -3.92 -6.10 -17.64
C ILE A 184 -3.09 -6.51 -18.85
N GLY A 185 -2.71 -5.54 -19.67
CA GLY A 185 -2.06 -5.76 -20.96
C GLY A 185 -3.05 -5.93 -22.12
N GLU A 186 -2.49 -6.20 -23.29
CA GLU A 186 -3.20 -6.20 -24.57
C GLU A 186 -3.27 -7.60 -25.19
N GLU A 187 -4.27 -7.77 -26.06
CA GLU A 187 -4.40 -8.92 -26.97
C GLU A 187 -4.32 -10.30 -26.28
N ASP A 188 -3.46 -11.16 -26.81
CA ASP A 188 -3.28 -12.56 -26.44
C ASP A 188 -2.24 -12.77 -25.33
N ILE A 189 -1.55 -11.74 -24.87
CA ILE A 189 -0.56 -11.85 -23.77
C ILE A 189 -1.06 -11.23 -22.46
N ALA A 190 -2.32 -10.80 -22.42
CA ALA A 190 -2.89 -10.15 -21.25
C ALA A 190 -3.15 -11.13 -20.09
N PHE A 191 -3.07 -10.61 -18.87
CA PHE A 191 -3.71 -11.19 -17.70
C PHE A 191 -5.19 -10.83 -17.73
N LYS A 192 -6.08 -11.83 -17.69
CA LYS A 192 -7.53 -11.62 -17.65
C LYS A 192 -8.13 -12.39 -16.49
N SER A 193 -8.97 -11.71 -15.72
CA SER A 193 -9.68 -12.30 -14.59
C SER A 193 -11.14 -11.87 -14.57
N THR A 194 -12.02 -12.80 -14.25
CA THR A 194 -13.43 -12.53 -13.93
C THR A 194 -13.74 -13.15 -12.58
N ILE A 195 -14.23 -12.34 -11.65
CA ILE A 195 -14.62 -12.77 -10.32
C ILE A 195 -16.12 -12.52 -10.17
N GLN A 196 -16.85 -13.57 -9.84
CA GLN A 196 -18.21 -13.48 -9.32
C GLN A 196 -18.10 -13.20 -7.82
N LEU A 197 -18.49 -12.00 -7.39
CA LEU A 197 -18.51 -11.67 -5.97
C LEU A 197 -19.46 -12.63 -5.25
N PRO A 198 -19.02 -13.27 -4.15
CA PRO A 198 -19.83 -14.27 -3.49
C PRO A 198 -21.00 -13.61 -2.73
N THR A 199 -22.14 -14.29 -2.67
CA THR A 199 -23.28 -13.85 -1.85
C THR A 199 -22.98 -13.95 -0.35
N SER A 200 -22.04 -14.83 0.02
CA SER A 200 -21.51 -15.02 1.38
C SER A 200 -20.01 -14.76 1.37
N SER A 201 -19.55 -13.82 2.18
CA SER A 201 -18.12 -13.58 2.35
C SER A 201 -17.44 -14.70 3.14
N LEU A 202 -16.16 -14.93 2.84
CA LEU A 202 -15.27 -15.74 3.66
C LEU A 202 -14.16 -14.82 4.19
N PRO A 203 -14.40 -14.15 5.34
CA PRO A 203 -13.43 -13.21 5.88
C PRO A 203 -12.14 -13.94 6.29
N VAL A 204 -11.01 -13.32 6.03
CA VAL A 204 -9.68 -13.85 6.36
C VAL A 204 -8.80 -12.77 6.99
N THR A 205 -7.86 -13.20 7.83
CA THR A 205 -6.90 -12.30 8.49
C THR A 205 -5.57 -12.33 7.73
N PRO A 206 -5.08 -11.18 7.22
CA PRO A 206 -3.75 -11.12 6.63
C PRO A 206 -2.67 -11.35 7.69
N SER A 207 -1.56 -11.97 7.31
CA SER A 207 -0.44 -12.15 8.22
C SER A 207 0.23 -10.80 8.54
N PRO A 208 0.82 -10.64 9.75
CA PRO A 208 1.64 -9.46 10.05
C PRO A 208 2.83 -9.28 9.10
N GLU A 209 3.37 -10.38 8.55
CA GLU A 209 4.48 -10.35 7.59
C GLU A 209 4.04 -9.66 6.29
N TRP A 210 2.84 -9.98 5.78
CA TRP A 210 2.34 -9.36 4.56
C TRP A 210 1.97 -7.89 4.78
N VAL A 211 1.33 -7.57 5.91
CA VAL A 211 0.98 -6.18 6.23
C VAL A 211 2.25 -5.33 6.36
N SER A 212 3.23 -5.76 7.15
CA SER A 212 4.47 -5.00 7.39
C SER A 212 5.43 -4.98 6.18
N ALA A 213 5.30 -5.92 5.24
CA ALA A 213 6.05 -5.88 3.99
C ALA A 213 5.76 -4.61 3.17
N ASN A 214 4.59 -3.98 3.36
CA ASN A 214 4.22 -2.73 2.68
C ASN A 214 4.86 -1.48 3.29
N ASP A 215 5.48 -1.54 4.48
CA ASP A 215 6.10 -0.37 5.11
C ASP A 215 7.19 0.27 4.22
N TYR A 216 7.90 -0.57 3.47
CA TYR A 216 8.80 -0.17 2.39
C TYR A 216 8.51 -1.00 1.14
N ILE A 217 8.03 -0.32 0.10
CA ILE A 217 7.75 -0.94 -1.20
C ILE A 217 8.95 -0.68 -2.09
N TYR A 218 9.76 -1.70 -2.33
CA TYR A 218 10.89 -1.65 -3.25
C TYR A 218 10.43 -1.82 -4.68
N TRP A 219 11.21 -1.30 -5.61
CA TRP A 219 11.06 -1.51 -7.03
C TRP A 219 12.24 -2.32 -7.55
N GLY A 220 12.14 -2.89 -8.76
CA GLY A 220 13.17 -3.76 -9.34
C GLY A 220 14.59 -3.15 -9.43
N ASN A 221 14.72 -1.83 -9.37
CA ASN A 221 16.02 -1.13 -9.30
C ASN A 221 16.57 -0.93 -7.87
N GLY A 222 15.85 -1.34 -6.83
CA GLY A 222 16.21 -1.20 -5.42
C GLY A 222 15.85 0.13 -4.78
N ILE A 223 15.21 1.05 -5.51
CA ILE A 223 14.62 2.25 -4.92
C ILE A 223 13.32 1.85 -4.23
N CYS A 224 13.00 2.44 -3.07
CA CYS A 224 11.76 2.19 -2.35
C CYS A 224 10.97 3.44 -2.05
N ASP A 225 9.66 3.26 -1.96
CA ASP A 225 8.75 4.20 -1.33
C ASP A 225 8.54 3.75 0.13
N ARG A 226 8.56 4.69 1.06
CA ARG A 226 8.18 4.42 2.44
C ARG A 226 6.70 4.77 2.63
N THR A 227 5.93 3.84 3.17
CA THR A 227 4.49 4.02 3.32
C THR A 227 4.09 4.22 4.78
N PHE A 228 3.04 5.01 4.95
CA PHE A 228 2.30 5.20 6.19
C PHE A 228 0.83 5.02 5.85
N TYR A 229 0.11 4.28 6.67
CA TYR A 229 -1.28 3.94 6.38
C TYR A 229 -2.12 4.10 7.63
N ASN A 230 -3.41 4.35 7.42
CA ASN A 230 -4.38 4.36 8.51
C ASN A 230 -4.60 2.92 9.04
N ALA A 231 -5.37 2.78 10.12
CA ALA A 231 -5.69 1.47 10.69
C ALA A 231 -6.44 0.53 9.73
N GLY A 232 -6.93 1.04 8.58
CA GLY A 232 -7.64 0.26 7.57
C GLY A 232 -6.78 -0.74 6.81
N LEU A 233 -5.44 -0.58 6.75
CA LEU A 233 -4.55 -1.62 6.22
C LEU A 233 -4.32 -2.72 7.27
N ALA A 234 -4.04 -2.32 8.51
CA ALA A 234 -3.78 -3.23 9.63
C ALA A 234 -5.03 -4.03 10.06
N ASN A 235 -6.23 -3.48 9.83
CA ASN A 235 -7.51 -4.12 10.06
C ASN A 235 -8.35 -4.12 8.77
N SER A 236 -7.74 -4.62 7.70
CA SER A 236 -8.37 -4.67 6.38
C SER A 236 -9.50 -5.71 6.35
N GLN A 237 -10.60 -5.34 5.71
CA GLN A 237 -11.75 -6.21 5.50
C GLN A 237 -11.49 -7.04 4.24
N ILE A 238 -10.76 -8.15 4.43
CA ILE A 238 -10.36 -9.05 3.35
C ILE A 238 -11.29 -10.26 3.30
N ASP A 239 -11.87 -10.48 2.13
CA ASP A 239 -12.58 -11.73 1.84
C ASP A 239 -11.76 -12.60 0.89
N ARG A 240 -11.72 -13.90 1.15
CA ARG A 240 -11.17 -14.88 0.23
C ARG A 240 -12.25 -15.35 -0.74
N CYS A 241 -11.97 -15.25 -2.04
CA CYS A 241 -12.81 -15.76 -3.10
C CYS A 241 -12.57 -17.27 -3.29
N SER A 242 -13.65 -18.05 -3.37
CA SER A 242 -13.59 -19.47 -3.71
C SER A 242 -13.17 -19.68 -5.17
N SER A 243 -12.51 -20.80 -5.47
CA SER A 243 -12.13 -21.21 -6.83
C SER A 243 -13.32 -21.29 -7.79
N ASP A 244 -14.51 -21.62 -7.29
CA ASP A 244 -15.72 -21.70 -8.12
C ASP A 244 -16.22 -20.32 -8.58
N ASN A 245 -15.75 -19.26 -7.92
CA ASN A 245 -16.20 -17.90 -8.13
C ASN A 245 -15.24 -17.07 -8.99
N TYR A 246 -14.16 -17.64 -9.51
CA TYR A 246 -13.27 -16.92 -10.41
C TYR A 246 -12.86 -17.73 -11.63
N ARG A 247 -12.49 -17.01 -12.69
CA ARG A 247 -11.84 -17.56 -13.87
C ARG A 247 -10.68 -16.66 -14.22
N ILE A 248 -9.49 -17.23 -14.30
CA ILE A 248 -8.27 -16.51 -14.62
C ILE A 248 -7.64 -17.14 -15.86
N LYS A 249 -7.15 -16.27 -16.73
CA LYS A 249 -6.35 -16.63 -17.89
C LYS A 249 -5.15 -15.70 -17.91
N ASP A 250 -4.01 -16.23 -17.47
CA ASP A 250 -2.74 -15.51 -17.51
C ASP A 250 -1.87 -16.03 -18.65
N LYS A 251 -1.78 -15.23 -19.72
CA LYS A 251 -0.84 -15.46 -20.82
C LYS A 251 0.32 -14.46 -20.79
N SER A 252 0.46 -13.69 -19.72
CA SER A 252 1.56 -12.74 -19.56
C SER A 252 2.88 -13.48 -19.33
N PHE A 253 3.97 -12.72 -19.30
CA PHE A 253 5.27 -13.24 -18.85
C PHE A 253 5.17 -13.92 -17.47
N TRP A 254 4.34 -13.37 -16.57
CA TRP A 254 4.25 -13.80 -15.19
C TRP A 254 3.57 -15.17 -15.04
N GLY A 255 2.62 -15.52 -15.91
CA GLY A 255 2.02 -16.86 -15.95
C GLY A 255 3.02 -18.00 -16.22
N GLN A 256 4.21 -17.67 -16.75
CA GLN A 256 5.29 -18.65 -16.93
C GLN A 256 6.09 -18.88 -15.64
N VAL A 257 6.09 -17.91 -14.73
CA VAL A 257 6.87 -17.91 -13.47
C VAL A 257 6.13 -18.57 -12.32
N VAL A 258 4.80 -18.52 -12.33
CA VAL A 258 3.94 -18.94 -11.22
C VAL A 258 3.16 -20.22 -11.52
N GLU A 259 2.77 -20.93 -10.47
CA GLU A 259 1.83 -22.05 -10.60
C GLU A 259 0.50 -21.58 -11.24
N PRO A 260 -0.19 -22.42 -12.03
CA PRO A 260 -1.39 -21.99 -12.77
C PRO A 260 -2.54 -21.50 -11.89
N GLU A 261 -2.72 -22.13 -10.73
CA GLU A 261 -3.77 -21.79 -9.77
C GLU A 261 -3.22 -20.88 -8.66
N PRO A 262 -3.90 -19.76 -8.35
CA PRO A 262 -3.51 -18.93 -7.22
C PRO A 262 -3.76 -19.69 -5.90
N VAL A 263 -2.90 -19.44 -4.92
CA VAL A 263 -3.10 -19.90 -3.54
C VAL A 263 -4.29 -19.15 -2.93
N HIS A 264 -4.39 -17.84 -3.19
CA HIS A 264 -5.49 -17.01 -2.76
C HIS A 264 -5.93 -16.03 -3.84
N VAL A 265 -7.25 -15.78 -3.91
CA VAL A 265 -7.82 -14.62 -4.57
C VAL A 265 -8.53 -13.80 -3.51
N LEU A 266 -7.99 -12.64 -3.18
CA LEU A 266 -8.46 -11.82 -2.07
C LEU A 266 -9.13 -10.54 -2.58
N ILE A 267 -10.23 -10.19 -1.94
CA ILE A 267 -11.04 -9.02 -2.22
C ILE A 267 -10.91 -8.08 -1.02
N LEU A 268 -10.38 -6.87 -1.24
CA LEU A 268 -10.28 -5.84 -0.23
C LEU A 268 -11.53 -4.95 -0.29
N ASN A 269 -12.36 -5.01 0.75
CA ASN A 269 -13.68 -4.35 0.73
C ASN A 269 -13.68 -2.91 1.26
N ASN A 270 -12.59 -2.47 1.90
CA ASN A 270 -12.44 -1.12 2.42
C ASN A 270 -11.48 -0.28 1.57
N ALA A 271 -11.66 1.04 1.60
CA ALA A 271 -10.68 1.96 1.07
C ALA A 271 -9.42 1.94 1.97
N LEU A 272 -8.27 2.20 1.37
CA LEU A 272 -7.01 2.38 2.08
C LEU A 272 -6.50 3.80 1.84
N GLU A 273 -6.12 4.48 2.91
CA GLU A 273 -5.53 5.82 2.83
C GLU A 273 -4.05 5.72 3.15
N PHE A 274 -3.23 6.21 2.22
CA PHE A 274 -1.79 6.20 2.32
C PHE A 274 -1.22 7.61 2.34
N VAL A 275 -0.17 7.77 3.15
CA VAL A 275 0.84 8.81 2.97
C VAL A 275 2.12 8.08 2.57
N ILE A 276 2.82 8.56 1.55
CA ILE A 276 4.11 8.00 1.14
C ILE A 276 5.21 9.05 1.16
N SER A 277 6.41 8.62 1.51
CA SER A 277 7.67 9.28 1.15
C SER A 277 8.21 8.58 -0.10
N PRO A 278 7.95 9.12 -1.30
CA PRO A 278 8.38 8.48 -2.53
C PRO A 278 9.89 8.49 -2.66
N TRP A 279 10.45 7.40 -3.16
CA TRP A 279 11.88 7.27 -3.47
C TRP A 279 12.79 7.56 -2.26
N GLU A 280 12.37 7.12 -1.08
CA GLU A 280 12.95 7.39 0.25
C GLU A 280 14.47 7.15 0.31
N ASN A 281 14.96 6.15 -0.44
CA ASN A 281 16.37 5.77 -0.44
C ASN A 281 17.13 6.19 -1.70
N VAL A 282 16.59 7.04 -2.57
CA VAL A 282 17.22 7.40 -3.85
C VAL A 282 18.65 7.93 -3.69
N ASP A 283 18.90 8.72 -2.65
CA ASP A 283 20.22 9.29 -2.36
C ASP A 283 21.22 8.28 -1.79
N LYS A 284 20.75 7.10 -1.38
CA LYS A 284 21.54 6.02 -0.77
C LYS A 284 21.64 4.79 -1.67
N ALA A 285 20.86 4.74 -2.74
CA ALA A 285 20.80 3.60 -3.64
C ALA A 285 22.15 3.38 -4.34
N PRO A 286 22.66 2.14 -4.44
CA PRO A 286 23.93 1.88 -5.08
C PRO A 286 23.89 2.23 -6.58
N ILE A 287 24.83 3.06 -7.03
CA ILE A 287 24.95 3.43 -8.44
C ILE A 287 25.40 2.21 -9.24
N ARG A 288 24.54 1.71 -10.13
CA ARG A 288 24.92 0.67 -11.10
C ARG A 288 25.86 1.31 -12.12
N ARG A 289 27.17 1.14 -11.95
CA ARG A 289 28.13 1.54 -12.98
C ARG A 289 27.86 0.71 -14.25
N PRO A 290 27.79 1.32 -15.44
CA PRO A 290 27.66 0.56 -16.67
C PRO A 290 28.83 -0.43 -16.74
N LYS A 291 28.53 -1.69 -17.06
CA LYS A 291 29.56 -2.65 -17.43
C LYS A 291 30.28 -2.07 -18.65
N LYS A 292 31.57 -1.76 -18.50
CA LYS A 292 32.45 -1.43 -19.62
C LYS A 292 32.60 -2.65 -20.53
#